data_AF-A0A1W0AAX1-F1
#
_entry.id   AF-A0A1W0AAX1-F1
#
_cell.length_a   1.000
_cell.length_b   1.000
_cell.length_c   1.000
_cell.angle_alpha   90.00
_cell.angle_beta   90.00
_cell.angle_gamma   90.00
#
_symmetry.space_group_name_H-M   'P 1'
#
loop_
_entity.id
_entity.type
_entity.pdbx_description
1 polymer ?
#
loop_
_entity_poly.entity_id
_entity_poly.type
_entity_poly.pdbx_seq_one_letter_code
_entity_poly.pdbx_strand_id
1 'polypeptide(L)'
;MLLHIGSRVDGLYAGGGVWFPGYIVETGTLFTVKYDDGEVEENVPEHFLRVHELGTFSTGSRVLVRYGGGEEYYAGVITGIDEENQLYDIAYDDGEVEENVAVNEIVAPVDSEPTEALLEFKGIII
;
A
#
# COMPACT_ATOMS: atom_id res chain seq x y z
N MET A 1 11.50 1.09 17.16
CA MET A 1 11.81 0.89 15.73
C MET A 1 11.87 2.26 15.10
N LEU A 2 12.80 2.53 14.18
CA LEU A 2 13.05 3.88 13.67
C LEU A 2 12.41 4.05 12.30
N LEU A 3 11.51 5.03 12.16
CA LEU A 3 10.91 5.40 10.89
C LEU A 3 11.96 6.07 9.99
N HIS A 4 12.10 5.60 8.76
CA HIS A 4 13.06 6.10 7.77
C HIS A 4 12.43 6.09 6.36
N ILE A 5 13.08 6.74 5.39
CA ILE A 5 12.65 6.71 3.98
C ILE A 5 12.52 5.25 3.53
N GLY A 6 11.40 4.89 2.90
CA GLY A 6 11.05 3.54 2.49
C GLY A 6 10.32 2.72 3.55
N SER A 7 10.23 3.19 4.80
CA SER A 7 9.42 2.51 5.82
C SER A 7 7.96 2.47 5.40
N ARG A 8 7.38 1.26 5.40
CA ARG A 8 5.95 1.01 5.26
C ARG A 8 5.22 1.40 6.55
N VAL A 9 4.26 2.30 6.44
CA VAL A 9 3.52 2.88 7.59
C VAL A 9 2.03 2.94 7.29
N ASP A 10 1.22 3.05 8.34
CA ASP A 10 -0.12 3.63 8.21
C ASP A 10 -0.08 5.07 8.74
N GLY A 11 -0.66 6.01 8.00
CA GLY A 11 -0.80 7.41 8.39
C GLY A 11 -2.24 7.77 8.76
N LEU A 12 -2.43 8.46 9.88
CA LEU A 12 -3.73 8.97 10.32
C LEU A 12 -4.06 10.26 9.56
N TYR A 13 -4.80 10.14 8.47
CA TYR A 13 -5.03 11.24 7.54
C TYR A 13 -5.69 12.44 8.22
N ALA A 14 -5.05 13.61 8.14
CA ALA A 14 -5.54 14.88 8.69
C ALA A 14 -6.01 14.82 10.17
N GLY A 15 -5.56 13.82 10.95
CA GLY A 15 -6.06 13.57 12.30
C GLY A 15 -7.53 13.13 12.38
N GLY A 16 -8.14 12.74 11.25
CA GLY A 16 -9.58 12.51 11.07
C GLY A 16 -10.11 11.15 11.54
N GLY A 17 -9.23 10.25 12.03
CA GLY A 17 -9.65 8.96 12.59
C GLY A 17 -9.47 7.75 11.66
N VAL A 18 -9.04 7.95 10.42
CA VAL A 18 -8.83 6.88 9.43
C VAL A 18 -7.34 6.73 9.12
N TRP A 19 -6.86 5.49 9.11
CA TRP A 19 -5.48 5.13 8.83
C TRP A 19 -5.34 4.66 7.39
N PHE A 20 -4.40 5.24 6.65
CA PHE A 20 -4.12 4.88 5.26
C PHE A 20 -2.72 4.29 5.12
N PRO A 21 -2.55 3.15 4.44
CA PRO A 21 -1.25 2.55 4.24
C PRO A 21 -0.43 3.32 3.20
N GLY A 22 0.87 3.39 3.40
CA GLY A 22 1.79 4.07 2.50
C GLY A 22 3.25 3.88 2.86
N TYR A 23 4.10 4.68 2.22
CA TYR A 23 5.55 4.69 2.42
C TYR A 23 6.04 6.07 2.81
N ILE A 24 6.97 6.12 3.76
CA ILE A 24 7.72 7.36 4.03
C ILE A 24 8.61 7.67 2.83
N VAL A 25 8.41 8.85 2.23
CA VAL A 25 9.22 9.33 1.10
C VAL A 25 10.18 10.44 1.50
N GLU A 26 9.97 11.08 2.65
CA GLU A 26 10.88 12.09 3.21
C GLU A 26 10.86 12.06 4.74
N THR A 27 12.02 12.33 5.36
CA THR A 27 12.22 12.34 6.81
C THR A 27 12.84 13.66 7.27
N GLY A 28 12.37 14.21 8.39
CA GLY A 28 12.92 15.41 9.03
C GLY A 28 12.38 15.57 10.46
N THR A 29 11.96 16.78 10.83
CA THR A 29 11.16 16.99 12.06
C THR A 29 9.75 16.41 11.91
N LEU A 30 9.23 16.44 10.69
CA LEU A 30 7.98 15.83 10.26
C LEU A 30 8.28 14.92 9.06
N PHE A 31 7.33 14.07 8.71
CA PHE A 31 7.47 13.11 7.62
C PHE A 31 6.62 13.51 6.41
N THR A 32 7.02 13.03 5.23
CA THR A 32 6.16 13.01 4.04
C THR A 32 5.82 11.57 3.74
N VAL A 33 4.52 11.27 3.60
CA VAL A 33 4.02 9.92 3.30
C VAL A 33 3.38 9.93 1.92
N LYS A 34 3.76 8.96 1.09
CA LYS A 34 3.04 8.62 -0.13
C LYS A 34 2.12 7.44 0.17
N TYR A 35 0.82 7.67 0.14
CA TYR A 35 -0.19 6.65 0.35
C TYR A 35 -0.36 5.77 -0.88
N ASP A 36 -0.88 4.57 -0.66
CA ASP A 36 -1.07 3.55 -1.71
C ASP A 36 -2.13 3.95 -2.75
N ASP A 37 -3.06 4.83 -2.39
CA ASP A 37 -4.04 5.41 -3.31
C ASP A 37 -3.44 6.49 -4.23
N GLY A 38 -2.16 6.82 -4.03
CA GLY A 38 -1.41 7.79 -4.82
C GLY A 38 -1.38 9.19 -4.23
N GLU A 39 -2.08 9.46 -3.12
CA GLU A 39 -1.98 10.74 -2.43
C GLU A 39 -0.63 10.91 -1.72
N VAL A 40 -0.23 12.17 -1.50
CA VAL A 40 0.98 12.52 -0.75
C VAL A 40 0.59 13.51 0.34
N GLU A 41 0.90 13.17 1.58
CA GLU A 41 0.71 14.05 2.73
C GLU A 41 2.07 14.50 3.28
N GLU A 42 2.27 15.81 3.29
CA GLU A 42 3.46 16.45 3.83
C GLU A 42 3.25 16.86 5.28
N ASN A 43 4.34 17.03 6.03
CA ASN A 43 4.33 17.54 7.40
C ASN A 43 3.57 16.64 8.41
N VAL A 44 3.60 15.31 8.21
CA VAL A 44 2.95 14.34 9.10
C VAL A 44 3.78 14.16 10.38
N PRO A 45 3.21 14.44 11.57
CA PRO A 45 3.88 14.16 12.85
C PRO A 45 4.05 12.66 13.09
N GLU A 46 5.12 12.26 13.78
CA GLU A 46 5.39 10.85 14.11
C GLU A 46 4.21 10.18 14.83
N HIS A 47 3.49 10.90 15.69
CA HIS A 47 2.34 10.35 16.43
C HIS A 47 1.09 10.10 15.55
N PHE A 48 1.10 10.55 14.29
CA PHE A 48 0.11 10.20 13.27
C PHE A 48 0.62 9.09 12.34
N LEU A 49 1.76 8.49 12.66
CA LEU A 49 2.29 7.34 11.96
C LEU A 49 2.34 6.15 12.89
N ARG A 50 2.05 4.98 12.35
CA ARG A 50 2.36 3.70 12.97
C ARG A 50 3.03 2.80 11.94
N VAL A 51 3.76 1.82 12.44
CA VAL A 51 4.26 0.74 11.58
C VAL A 51 3.05 0.08 10.94
N HIS A 52 3.12 -0.13 9.64
CA HIS A 52 2.04 -0.73 8.88
C HIS A 52 1.62 -2.08 9.48
N GLU A 53 0.31 -2.22 9.75
CA GLU A 53 -0.27 -3.47 10.20
C GLU A 53 -0.58 -4.34 8.98
N LEU A 54 0.04 -5.52 8.88
CA LEU A 54 -0.23 -6.44 7.78
C LEU A 54 -1.75 -6.72 7.70
N GLY A 55 -2.33 -6.51 6.53
CA GLY A 55 -3.76 -6.71 6.28
C GLY A 55 -4.61 -5.43 6.21
N THR A 56 -4.03 -4.24 6.46
CA THR A 56 -4.67 -2.97 6.07
C THR A 56 -4.37 -2.67 4.60
N PHE A 57 -5.40 -2.60 3.77
CA PHE A 57 -5.24 -2.25 2.36
C PHE A 57 -6.16 -1.08 2.01
N SER A 58 -5.83 -0.37 0.94
CA SER A 58 -6.67 0.67 0.33
C SER A 58 -6.99 0.31 -1.12
N THR A 59 -8.04 0.92 -1.68
CA THR A 59 -8.27 0.83 -3.13
C THR A 59 -7.05 1.37 -3.89
N GLY A 60 -6.62 0.67 -4.93
CA GLY A 60 -5.37 0.94 -5.65
C GLY A 60 -4.16 0.17 -5.10
N SER A 61 -4.24 -0.41 -3.89
CA SER A 61 -3.18 -1.24 -3.33
C SER A 61 -2.87 -2.42 -4.25
N ARG A 62 -1.58 -2.62 -4.56
CA ARG A 62 -1.08 -3.82 -5.23
C ARG A 62 -1.05 -4.97 -4.25
N VAL A 63 -1.54 -6.13 -4.67
CA VAL A 63 -1.67 -7.32 -3.82
C VAL A 63 -1.34 -8.58 -4.58
N LEU A 64 -1.01 -9.63 -3.83
CA LEU A 64 -0.97 -11.01 -4.29
C LEU A 64 -2.14 -11.74 -3.62
N VAL A 65 -2.95 -12.45 -4.41
CA VAL A 65 -4.20 -13.06 -3.93
C VAL A 65 -4.26 -14.54 -4.31
N ARG A 66 -4.73 -15.39 -3.40
CA ARG A 66 -5.07 -16.80 -3.68
C ARG A 66 -6.42 -16.89 -4.39
N TYR A 67 -6.39 -17.01 -5.71
CA TYR A 67 -7.60 -17.15 -6.52
C TYR A 67 -8.41 -18.37 -6.09
N GLY A 68 -9.68 -18.16 -5.69
CA GLY A 68 -10.58 -19.23 -5.27
C GLY A 68 -10.07 -20.08 -4.09
N GLY A 69 -9.16 -19.56 -3.26
CA GLY A 69 -8.54 -20.29 -2.15
C GLY A 69 -7.51 -21.35 -2.58
N GLY A 70 -6.96 -21.21 -3.79
CA GLY A 70 -5.93 -22.10 -4.33
C GLY A 70 -4.57 -21.99 -3.63
N GLU A 71 -3.58 -22.72 -4.16
CA GLU A 71 -2.20 -22.72 -3.63
C GLU A 71 -1.31 -21.62 -4.25
N GLU A 72 -1.72 -21.09 -5.40
CA GLU A 72 -0.98 -20.08 -6.16
C GLU A 72 -1.48 -18.67 -5.85
N TYR A 73 -0.57 -17.70 -5.93
CA TYR A 73 -0.87 -16.29 -5.76
C TYR A 73 -0.81 -15.57 -7.10
N TYR A 74 -1.82 -14.76 -7.38
CA TYR A 74 -1.93 -13.96 -8.59
C TYR A 74 -1.90 -12.48 -8.23
N ALA A 75 -1.17 -11.71 -9.04
CA ALA A 75 -1.02 -10.28 -8.83
C ALA A 75 -2.27 -9.53 -9.29
N GLY A 76 -2.68 -8.55 -8.49
CA GLY A 76 -3.82 -7.70 -8.78
C GLY A 76 -3.81 -6.39 -8.02
N VAL A 77 -4.92 -5.68 -8.14
CA VAL A 77 -5.19 -4.39 -7.51
C VAL A 77 -6.50 -4.50 -6.75
N ILE A 78 -6.54 -3.97 -5.52
CA ILE A 78 -7.80 -3.82 -4.80
C ILE A 78 -8.63 -2.70 -5.44
N THR A 79 -9.85 -3.03 -5.87
CA THR A 79 -10.79 -2.09 -6.50
C THR A 79 -11.97 -1.74 -5.60
N GLY A 80 -12.24 -2.53 -4.57
CA GLY A 80 -13.34 -2.34 -3.63
C GLY A 80 -12.99 -2.89 -2.25
N ILE A 81 -13.54 -2.29 -1.20
CA ILE A 81 -13.31 -2.68 0.20
C ILE A 81 -14.64 -2.61 0.95
N ASP A 82 -15.02 -3.72 1.59
CA ASP A 82 -16.02 -3.78 2.64
C ASP A 82 -15.29 -3.92 3.98
N GLU A 83 -15.10 -2.79 4.66
CA GLU A 83 -14.38 -2.72 5.94
C GLU A 83 -15.13 -3.44 7.07
N GLU A 84 -16.47 -3.51 7.01
CA GLU A 84 -17.29 -4.13 8.05
C GLU A 84 -17.11 -5.66 8.03
N ASN A 85 -17.08 -6.25 6.83
CA ASN A 85 -16.96 -7.69 6.65
C ASN A 85 -15.52 -8.15 6.33
N GLN A 86 -14.57 -7.22 6.19
CA GLN A 86 -13.17 -7.49 5.82
C GLN A 86 -13.06 -8.25 4.47
N LEU A 87 -13.84 -7.78 3.50
CA LEU A 87 -13.91 -8.33 2.14
C LEU A 87 -13.37 -7.32 1.12
N TYR A 88 -12.75 -7.83 0.07
CA TYR A 88 -12.04 -7.02 -0.93
C TYR A 88 -12.41 -7.47 -2.34
N ASP A 89 -12.57 -6.52 -3.25
CA ASP A 89 -12.71 -6.79 -4.67
C ASP A 89 -11.37 -6.60 -5.35
N ILE A 90 -10.99 -7.55 -6.20
CA ILE A 90 -9.68 -7.64 -6.85
C ILE A 90 -9.85 -7.58 -8.36
N ALA A 91 -9.10 -6.70 -9.00
CA ALA A 91 -8.83 -6.77 -10.43
C ALA A 91 -7.45 -7.37 -10.65
N TYR A 92 -7.39 -8.55 -11.27
CA TYR A 92 -6.15 -9.26 -11.58
C TYR A 92 -5.47 -8.70 -12.83
N ASP A 93 -4.14 -8.88 -12.91
CA ASP A 93 -3.34 -8.36 -14.02
C ASP A 93 -3.64 -9.00 -15.38
N ASP A 94 -4.26 -10.19 -15.39
CA ASP A 94 -4.69 -10.88 -16.61
C ASP A 94 -6.06 -10.42 -17.13
N GLY A 95 -6.71 -9.50 -16.41
CA GLY A 95 -8.00 -8.92 -16.75
C GLY A 95 -9.21 -9.61 -16.11
N GLU A 96 -9.01 -10.63 -15.28
CA GLU A 96 -10.08 -11.20 -14.46
C GLU A 96 -10.39 -10.34 -13.23
N VAL A 97 -11.57 -10.55 -12.65
CA VAL A 97 -12.00 -9.88 -11.42
C VAL A 97 -12.58 -10.91 -10.44
N GLU A 98 -12.35 -10.70 -9.15
CA GLU A 98 -12.93 -11.50 -8.07
C GLU A 98 -13.45 -10.57 -6.98
N GLU A 99 -14.71 -10.78 -6.59
CA GLU A 99 -15.39 -9.97 -5.58
C GLU A 99 -15.44 -10.71 -4.25
N ASN A 100 -15.49 -9.97 -3.15
CA ASN A 100 -15.64 -10.51 -1.80
C ASN A 100 -14.51 -11.49 -1.35
N VAL A 101 -13.28 -11.20 -1.73
CA VAL A 101 -12.09 -11.94 -1.28
C VAL A 101 -11.80 -11.62 0.19
N ALA A 102 -11.61 -12.65 1.01
CA ALA A 102 -11.29 -12.48 2.42
C ALA A 102 -9.82 -12.06 2.62
N VAL A 103 -9.56 -11.19 3.62
CA VAL A 103 -8.22 -10.64 3.91
C VAL A 103 -7.12 -11.71 4.08
N ASN A 104 -7.46 -12.92 4.53
CA ASN A 104 -6.50 -14.01 4.74
C ASN A 104 -5.99 -14.63 3.43
N GLU A 105 -6.65 -14.38 2.30
CA GLU A 105 -6.23 -14.80 0.97
C GLU A 105 -5.31 -13.75 0.30
N ILE A 106 -5.18 -12.57 0.90
CA ILE A 106 -4.50 -11.39 0.35
C ILE A 106 -3.21 -11.15 1.11
N VAL A 107 -2.12 -10.97 0.39
CA VAL A 107 -0.84 -10.53 0.97
C VAL A 107 -0.31 -9.32 0.22
N ALA A 108 0.30 -8.40 0.96
CA ALA A 108 1.08 -7.33 0.34
C ALA A 108 2.21 -7.96 -0.49
N PRO A 109 2.48 -7.48 -1.72
CA PRO A 109 3.68 -7.88 -2.43
C PRO A 109 4.87 -7.52 -1.55
N VAL A 110 5.79 -8.46 -1.35
CA VAL A 110 7.09 -8.13 -0.77
C VAL A 110 7.70 -7.08 -1.67
N ASP A 111 7.91 -5.88 -1.14
CA ASP A 111 8.52 -4.76 -1.84
C ASP A 111 9.77 -5.27 -2.57
N SER A 112 9.66 -5.49 -3.88
CA SER A 112 10.81 -5.23 -4.72
C SER A 112 10.96 -3.72 -4.61
N GLU A 113 12.00 -3.28 -3.91
CA GLU A 113 12.41 -1.88 -3.83
C GLU A 113 12.17 -1.22 -5.18
N PRO A 114 11.80 0.09 -5.26
CA PRO A 114 11.62 0.77 -6.53
C PRO A 114 12.84 0.51 -7.42
N THR A 115 12.72 -0.52 -8.27
CA THR A 115 13.83 -1.01 -9.06
C THR A 115 14.23 0.15 -9.92
N GLU A 116 15.53 0.34 -10.08
CA GLU A 116 16.19 1.51 -10.68
C GLU A 116 15.66 1.96 -12.07
N ALA A 117 14.66 1.28 -12.63
CA ALA A 117 13.87 1.68 -13.80
C ALA A 117 13.24 3.09 -13.73
N LEU A 118 12.93 3.63 -12.54
CA LEU A 118 12.44 5.02 -12.41
C LEU A 118 13.56 6.08 -12.45
N LEU A 119 14.84 5.69 -12.29
CA LEU A 119 16.00 6.57 -12.46
C LEU A 119 16.43 6.67 -13.93
N GLU A 120 16.22 5.64 -14.75
CA GLU A 120 16.55 5.69 -16.19
C GLU A 120 15.60 6.58 -17.01
N PHE A 121 14.37 6.84 -16.54
CA PHE A 121 13.41 7.70 -17.26
C PHE A 121 13.60 9.20 -17.02
N LYS A 122 14.42 9.60 -16.04
CA LYS A 122 14.90 10.98 -15.92
C LYS A 122 16.30 11.03 -16.48
N GLY A 123 16.41 11.30 -17.79
CA GLY A 123 17.68 11.49 -18.50
C GLY A 123 18.53 12.62 -17.90
N ILE A 124 19.15 12.34 -16.75
CA ILE A 124 20.20 13.12 -16.14
C ILE A 124 21.47 12.63 -16.81
N ILE A 125 21.91 13.44 -17.77
CA ILE A 125 23.25 13.38 -18.35
C ILE A 125 24.21 13.63 -17.18
N ILE A 126 24.95 12.60 -16.77
CA ILE A 126 26.22 12.77 -16.05
C ILE A 126 27.29 13.35 -16.98
#